data_AF-A0A5C1QPI1-F1
#
_entry.id   AF-A0A5C1QPI1-F1
#
_cell.length_a   1.000
_cell.length_b   1.000
_cell.length_c   1.000
_cell.angle_alpha   90.00
_cell.angle_beta   90.00
_cell.angle_gamma   90.00
#
_symmetry.space_group_name_H-M   'P 1'
#
loop_
_entity.id
_entity.type
_entity.pdbx_description
1 polymer ?
#
loop_
_entity_poly.entity_id
_entity_poly.type
_entity_poly.pdbx_seq_one_letter_code
_entity_poly.pdbx_strand_id
1 'polypeptide(L)'
;MAKINLDDQFRNHLLSSYPVSADLLDHLLEDLGDYFSLKVHDFIGMRHRELQKEGFSNSEIYSLIQDEVKHRRFASSELSIRQIRRIIYG
;
A
#
# COMPACT_ATOMS: atom_id res chain seq x y z
N MET A 1 -4.01 -3.82 9.75
CA MET A 1 -5.00 -3.09 8.94
C MET A 1 -4.27 -1.97 8.24
N ALA A 2 -4.30 -1.95 6.92
CA ALA A 2 -3.59 -0.92 6.17
C ALA A 2 -4.39 0.38 6.30
N LYS A 3 -3.79 1.40 6.88
CA LYS A 3 -4.49 2.68 7.10
C LYS A 3 -4.26 3.57 5.89
N ILE A 4 -5.34 3.93 5.20
CA ILE A 4 -5.28 4.93 4.13
C ILE A 4 -5.12 6.30 4.80
N ASN A 5 -3.99 6.96 4.55
CA ASN A 5 -3.80 8.35 4.96
C ASN A 5 -4.43 9.27 3.92
N LEU A 6 -5.48 9.98 4.32
CA LEU A 6 -6.01 11.10 3.57
C LEU A 6 -5.40 12.39 4.12
N ASP A 7 -5.13 13.35 3.23
CA ASP A 7 -4.87 14.72 3.66
C ASP A 7 -6.13 15.33 4.31
N ASP A 8 -5.92 16.18 5.32
CA ASP A 8 -6.99 16.77 6.12
C ASP A 8 -7.95 17.61 5.27
N GLN A 9 -7.46 18.28 4.22
CA GLN A 9 -8.30 19.08 3.32
C GLN A 9 -9.27 18.17 2.55
N PHE A 10 -8.78 17.03 2.07
CA PHE A 10 -9.60 16.08 1.32
C PHE A 10 -10.57 15.33 2.23
N ARG A 11 -10.15 14.96 3.44
CA ARG A 11 -11.04 14.37 4.45
C ARG A 11 -12.22 15.28 4.75
N ASN A 12 -11.96 16.57 4.99
CA ASN A 12 -13.01 17.56 5.25
C ASN A 12 -13.92 17.80 4.04
N HIS A 13 -13.37 17.76 2.83
CA HIS A 13 -14.17 17.83 1.61
C HIS A 13 -15.14 16.65 1.49
N LEU A 14 -14.71 15.42 1.81
CA LEU A 14 -15.56 14.23 1.76
C LEU A 14 -16.70 14.30 2.78
N LEU A 15 -16.41 14.69 4.03
CA LEU A 15 -17.42 14.84 5.09
C LEU A 15 -18.46 15.92 4.76
N SER A 16 -18.08 16.93 3.98
CA SER A 16 -18.97 18.02 3.56
C SER A 16 -19.78 17.67 2.30
N SER A 17 -19.21 16.89 1.40
CA SER A 17 -19.78 16.62 0.08
C SER A 17 -20.66 15.36 0.03
N TYR A 18 -20.50 14.46 1.01
CA TYR A 18 -21.23 13.21 1.10
C TYR A 18 -21.90 13.09 2.47
N PRO A 19 -23.09 12.47 2.56
CA PRO A 19 -23.76 12.20 3.83
C PRO A 19 -23.11 11.00 4.54
N VAL A 20 -21.83 11.12 4.90
CA VAL A 20 -21.05 10.11 5.62
C VAL A 20 -20.63 10.66 6.98
N SER A 21 -20.73 9.84 8.03
CA SER A 21 -20.16 10.18 9.34
C SER A 21 -18.65 9.98 9.34
N ALA A 22 -17.96 10.62 10.29
CA ALA A 22 -16.52 10.42 10.48
C ALA A 22 -16.18 8.95 10.72
N ASP A 23 -16.95 8.26 11.56
CA ASP A 23 -16.74 6.84 11.87
C ASP A 23 -16.93 5.95 10.63
N LEU A 24 -17.97 6.21 9.82
CA LEU A 24 -18.22 5.46 8.59
C LEU A 24 -17.10 5.70 7.57
N LEU A 25 -16.62 6.94 7.45
CA LEU A 25 -15.49 7.26 6.59
C LEU A 25 -14.23 6.51 7.03
N ASP A 26 -13.92 6.51 8.32
CA ASP A 26 -12.75 5.82 8.85
C ASP A 26 -12.84 4.30 8.61
N HIS A 27 -14.01 3.67 8.81
CA HIS A 27 -14.22 2.25 8.49
C HIS A 27 -14.10 1.94 6.99
N LEU A 28 -14.66 2.79 6.12
CA LEU A 28 -14.49 2.61 4.67
C LEU A 28 -13.02 2.67 4.26
N LEU A 29 -12.24 3.55 4.88
CA LEU A 29 -10.81 3.66 4.61
C LEU A 29 -10.02 2.45 5.11
N GLU A 30 -10.42 1.87 6.25
CA GLU A 30 -9.86 0.61 6.75
C GLU A 30 -10.17 -0.55 5.80
N ASP A 31 -11.43 -0.71 5.39
CA ASP A 31 -11.85 -1.76 4.45
C ASP A 31 -11.16 -1.66 3.09
N LEU A 32 -11.08 -0.44 2.54
CA LEU A 32 -10.35 -0.18 1.30
C LEU A 32 -8.87 -0.50 1.48
N GLY A 33 -8.28 -0.06 2.58
CA GLY A 33 -6.88 -0.34 2.92
C GLY A 33 -6.61 -1.84 2.95
N ASP A 34 -7.45 -2.59 3.64
CA ASP A 34 -7.32 -4.04 3.76
C ASP A 34 -7.52 -4.75 2.40
N TYR A 35 -8.53 -4.35 1.61
CA TYR A 35 -8.74 -4.86 0.26
C TYR A 35 -7.53 -4.61 -0.67
N PHE A 36 -6.94 -3.42 -0.61
CA PHE A 36 -5.77 -3.09 -1.43
C PHE A 36 -4.47 -3.68 -0.88
N SER A 37 -4.37 -3.96 0.42
CA SER A 37 -3.20 -4.61 1.03
C SER A 37 -3.00 -6.04 0.51
N LEU A 38 -4.10 -6.77 0.29
CA LEU A 38 -4.08 -8.09 -0.36
C LEU A 38 -3.45 -7.98 -1.77
N LYS A 39 -3.81 -6.92 -2.52
CA LYS A 39 -3.22 -6.66 -3.83
C LYS A 39 -1.76 -6.18 -3.78
N VAL A 40 -1.31 -5.62 -2.66
CA VAL A 40 0.11 -5.24 -2.49
C VAL A 40 0.99 -6.48 -2.36
N HIS A 41 0.53 -7.54 -1.69
CA HIS A 41 1.29 -8.79 -1.60
C HIS A 41 1.49 -9.43 -2.99
N ASP A 42 0.41 -9.54 -3.76
CA ASP A 42 0.46 -10.05 -5.13
C ASP A 42 1.36 -9.19 -6.03
N PHE A 43 1.27 -7.87 -5.89
CA PHE A 43 2.14 -6.93 -6.59
C PHE A 43 3.61 -7.14 -6.26
N ILE A 44 3.97 -7.26 -4.98
CA ILE A 44 5.36 -7.49 -4.53
C ILE A 44 5.90 -8.77 -5.15
N GLY A 45 5.13 -9.87 -5.13
CA GLY A 45 5.55 -11.15 -5.71
C GLY A 45 5.70 -11.10 -7.24
N MET A 46 4.83 -10.36 -7.93
CA MET A 46 4.94 -10.14 -9.37
C MET A 46 6.17 -9.28 -9.71
N ARG A 47 6.31 -8.09 -9.10
CA ARG A 47 7.43 -7.17 -9.36
C ARG A 47 8.78 -7.76 -8.99
N HIS A 48 8.87 -8.49 -7.88
CA HIS A 48 10.10 -9.20 -7.53
C HIS A 48 10.53 -10.16 -8.63
N ARG A 49 9.60 -10.95 -9.18
CA ARG A 49 9.91 -11.89 -10.29
C ARG A 49 10.30 -11.16 -11.57
N GLU A 50 9.71 -10.00 -11.85
CA GLU A 50 10.08 -9.17 -13.01
C GLU A 50 11.50 -8.62 -12.87
N LEU A 51 11.80 -7.95 -11.76
CA LEU A 51 13.14 -7.38 -11.53
C LEU A 51 14.22 -8.46 -11.39
N GLN A 52 13.88 -9.63 -10.86
CA GLN A 52 14.79 -10.78 -10.84
C GLN A 52 15.12 -11.29 -12.25
N LYS A 53 14.14 -11.29 -13.18
CA LYS A 53 14.39 -11.64 -14.59
C LYS A 53 15.24 -10.59 -15.30
N GLU A 54 15.14 -9.33 -14.90
CA GLU A 54 15.97 -8.22 -15.41
C GLU A 54 17.40 -8.24 -14.86
N GLY A 55 17.71 -9.11 -13.88
CA GLY A 55 19.06 -9.32 -13.36
C GLY A 55 19.44 -8.45 -12.16
N PHE A 56 18.48 -7.74 -11.55
CA PHE A 56 18.74 -6.95 -10.34
C PHE A 56 19.11 -7.82 -9.15
N SER A 57 19.97 -7.30 -8.27
CA SER A 57 20.27 -7.96 -6.99
C SER A 57 19.09 -7.85 -6.03
N ASN A 58 18.94 -8.82 -5.13
CA ASN A 58 17.86 -8.81 -4.14
C ASN A 58 17.82 -7.51 -3.31
N SER A 59 18.97 -6.93 -2.96
CA SER A 59 19.03 -5.65 -2.26
C SER A 59 18.42 -4.50 -3.06
N GLU A 60 18.74 -4.42 -4.36
CA GLU A 60 18.18 -3.39 -5.25
C GLU A 60 16.68 -3.59 -5.43
N ILE A 61 16.24 -4.85 -5.59
CA ILE A 61 14.83 -5.19 -5.73
C ILE A 61 14.02 -4.74 -4.52
N TYR A 62 14.51 -4.97 -3.30
CA TYR A 62 13.78 -4.55 -2.10
C TYR A 62 13.66 -3.04 -1.97
N SER A 63 14.72 -2.29 -2.29
CA SER A 63 14.70 -0.83 -2.28
C SER A 63 13.75 -0.28 -3.36
N LEU A 64 13.81 -0.80 -4.58
CA LEU A 64 12.91 -0.40 -5.67
C LEU A 64 11.44 -0.68 -5.33
N ILE A 65 11.13 -1.89 -4.84
CA ILE A 65 9.77 -2.24 -4.43
C ILE A 65 9.31 -1.37 -3.26
N GLN A 66 10.18 -1.05 -2.31
CA GLN A 66 9.84 -0.15 -1.21
C GLN A 66 9.45 1.24 -1.72
N ASP A 67 10.21 1.80 -2.66
CA ASP A 67 9.92 3.10 -3.25
C ASP A 67 8.65 3.05 -4.13
N GLU A 68 8.46 2.00 -4.93
CA GLU A 68 7.25 1.81 -5.74
C GLU A 68 5.97 1.71 -4.87
N VAL A 69 6.05 1.02 -3.74
CA VAL A 69 4.93 0.89 -2.79
C VAL A 69 4.60 2.23 -2.13
N LYS A 70 5.60 3.05 -1.81
CA LYS A 70 5.40 4.40 -1.24
C LYS A 70 4.65 5.35 -2.18
N HIS A 71 4.86 5.22 -3.50
CA HIS A 71 4.27 6.12 -4.49
C HIS A 71 2.92 5.63 -5.04
N ARG A 72 2.38 4.50 -4.55
CA ARG A 72 1.08 3.98 -5.01
C ARG A 72 -0.09 4.81 -4.48
N ARG A 73 -1.03 5.12 -5.38
CA ARG A 73 -2.27 5.89 -5.11
C ARG A 73 -3.21 5.25 -4.09
N PHE A 74 -3.10 3.94 -3.86
CA PHE A 74 -3.74 3.24 -2.75
C PHE A 74 -2.62 2.65 -1.90
N ALA A 75 -2.22 3.42 -0.89
CA ALA A 75 -1.08 3.08 -0.06
C ALA A 75 -1.46 1.94 0.91
N SER A 76 -0.77 0.81 0.79
CA SER A 76 -0.50 0.02 1.99
C SER A 76 0.39 0.87 2.90
N SER A 77 0.24 0.73 4.22
CA SER A 77 1.19 1.29 5.19
C SER A 77 2.63 1.08 4.71
N GLU A 78 3.50 2.09 4.84
CA GLU A 78 4.89 2.02 4.38
C GLU A 78 5.54 0.69 4.80
N LEU A 79 5.91 -0.12 3.81
CA LEU A 79 6.52 -1.42 4.08
C LEU A 79 8.02 -1.25 4.25
N SER A 80 8.53 -1.74 5.37
CA SER A 80 9.96 -1.92 5.56
C SER A 80 10.49 -3.03 4.65
N ILE A 81 11.78 -2.97 4.30
CA ILE A 81 12.48 -4.04 3.56
C ILE A 81 12.26 -5.41 4.23
N ARG A 82 12.23 -5.46 5.57
CA ARG A 82 11.97 -6.69 6.32
C ARG A 82 10.57 -7.25 6.05
N GLN A 83 9.56 -6.39 5.99
CA GLN A 83 8.19 -6.80 5.66
C GLN A 83 8.10 -7.28 4.21
N ILE A 84 8.73 -6.58 3.26
CA ILE A 84 8.79 -6.97 1.84
C ILE A 84 9.41 -8.37 1.70
N ARG A 85 10.55 -8.63 2.36
CA ARG A 85 11.18 -9.96 2.38
C ARG A 85 10.26 -11.03 2.94
N ARG A 86 9.51 -10.72 4.01
CA ARG A 86 8.56 -11.68 4.60
C ARG A 86 7.40 -11.97 3.67
N ILE A 87 6.95 -11.02 2.86
CA ILE A 87 5.90 -11.25 1.86
C ILE A 87 6.40 -12.11 0.70
N ILE A 88 7.68 -11.98 0.33
CA ILE A 88 8.28 -12.75 -0.77
C ILE A 88 8.59 -14.20 -0.38
N TYR A 89 9.06 -14.43 0.85
CA TYR A 89 9.59 -15.73 1.28
C TYR A 89 8.84 -16.39 2.46
N GLY A 90 7.99 -15.64 3.16
CA GLY A 90 7.23 -16.13 4.31
C GLY A 90 5.86 -16.62 3.90
#